data_AF-A0A2V8R7D3-F1
#
_entry.id   AF-A0A2V8R7D3-F1
#
_cell.length_a   1.000
_cell.length_b   1.000
_cell.length_c   1.000
_cell.angle_alpha   90.00
_cell.angle_beta   90.00
_cell.angle_gamma   90.00
#
_symmetry.space_group_name_H-M   'P 1'
#
loop_
_entity.id
_entity.type
_entity.pdbx_description
1 polymer ?
#
loop_
_entity_poly.entity_id
_entity_poly.type
_entity_poly.pdbx_seq_one_letter_code
_entity_poly.pdbx_strand_id
1 'polypeptide(L)'
;MPIEIVSEHPEPRLTGFCRGAGNALWSLTARAVRKRRFVLRAMLLAVLLAVVGGAVLLTNSYRSYAKLVDARLARGYLTSRGGIFAAPRMLRPGQKFSRDELAVVLRRTGYLETDSASEIWNGSFAVTSDAIEIRPANDGGYPEAVRLTFDRDGRIAEINGDGVTLDRFALEPEALTNDARMKEGARRPLAFKEIPTVLVQAITSIEDRRFFDHHGLDILGVA
;
A
#
# COMPACT_ATOMS: atom_id res chain seq x y z
N MET A 1 8.86 81.39 74.74
CA MET A 1 10.03 81.45 75.63
C MET A 1 10.52 80.03 75.90
N PRO A 2 11.84 79.85 76.03
CA PRO A 2 12.64 78.79 75.41
C PRO A 2 12.84 77.60 76.39
N ILE A 3 13.49 76.48 76.03
CA ILE A 3 14.96 76.33 76.05
C ILE A 3 15.31 74.99 75.35
N GLU A 4 16.18 75.08 74.35
CA GLU A 4 17.00 74.01 73.80
C GLU A 4 17.97 73.49 74.87
N ILE A 5 18.23 72.17 74.90
CA ILE A 5 19.58 71.68 75.20
C ILE A 5 19.94 70.58 74.19
N VAL A 6 21.07 70.86 73.55
CA VAL A 6 21.83 70.13 72.53
C VAL A 6 22.63 69.00 73.17
N SER A 7 22.82 67.90 72.42
CA SER A 7 24.05 67.10 72.55
C SER A 7 24.54 66.67 71.15
N GLU A 8 25.69 67.22 70.79
CA GLU A 8 26.64 66.83 69.73
C GLU A 8 26.99 65.33 69.81
N HIS A 9 27.52 64.57 68.85
CA HIS A 9 28.37 64.71 67.65
C HIS A 9 28.46 63.25 67.06
N PRO A 10 29.18 62.89 65.98
CA PRO A 10 29.80 63.65 64.89
C PRO A 10 29.47 63.07 63.47
N GLU A 11 29.77 63.85 62.43
CA GLU A 11 29.82 63.42 61.03
C GLU A 11 31.05 62.54 60.73
N PRO A 12 30.93 61.57 59.80
CA PRO A 12 32.03 61.25 58.92
C PRO A 12 31.66 61.46 57.44
N ARG A 13 32.42 62.34 56.79
CA ARG A 13 32.59 62.38 55.33
C ARG A 13 33.25 61.08 54.85
N LEU A 14 32.59 60.35 53.95
CA LEU A 14 33.21 59.40 53.02
C LEU A 14 32.40 59.42 51.70
N THR A 15 32.79 60.25 50.74
CA THR A 15 33.45 59.81 49.49
C THR A 15 33.42 58.30 49.27
N GLY A 16 32.76 57.84 48.19
CA GLY A 16 32.99 56.48 47.71
C GLY A 16 31.82 55.85 46.98
N PHE A 17 31.79 56.07 45.67
CA PHE A 17 31.70 54.99 44.69
C PHE A 17 30.70 53.85 44.96
N CYS A 18 29.50 53.95 44.39
CA CYS A 18 28.70 52.77 44.02
C CYS A 18 27.94 53.03 42.70
N ARG A 19 28.69 53.39 41.64
CA ARG A 19 28.24 53.24 40.25
C ARG A 19 28.59 51.81 39.82
N GLY A 20 27.67 50.85 39.96
CA GLY A 20 27.97 49.49 39.47
C GLY A 20 26.90 48.41 39.58
N ALA A 21 25.95 48.48 40.51
CA ALA A 21 25.09 47.31 40.77
C ALA A 21 23.80 47.24 39.93
N GLY A 22 23.30 48.36 39.37
CA GLY A 22 22.01 48.41 38.68
C GLY A 22 21.95 47.73 37.30
N ASN A 23 23.06 47.68 36.57
CA ASN A 23 23.08 47.20 35.18
C ASN A 23 23.25 45.68 35.04
N ALA A 24 23.72 45.00 36.10
CA ALA A 24 23.97 43.56 36.09
C ALA A 24 22.66 42.75 36.27
N LEU A 25 21.73 43.20 37.12
CA LEU A 25 20.46 42.49 37.33
C LEU A 25 19.50 42.62 36.13
N TRP A 26 19.50 43.74 35.40
CA TRP A 26 18.66 43.93 34.20
C TRP A 26 19.16 43.15 32.97
N SER A 27 20.47 42.91 32.85
CA SER A 27 21.05 42.19 31.71
C SER A 27 20.91 40.66 31.81
N LEU A 28 20.84 40.12 33.03
CA LEU A 28 20.66 38.69 33.28
C LEU A 28 19.22 38.23 33.00
N THR A 29 18.21 39.02 33.38
CA THR A 29 16.79 38.73 33.12
C THR A 29 16.43 38.89 31.64
N ALA A 30 16.98 39.91 30.97
CA ALA A 30 16.80 40.12 29.54
C ALA A 30 17.42 38.99 28.69
N ARG A 31 18.57 38.43 29.09
CA ARG A 31 19.19 37.26 28.44
C ARG A 31 18.36 35.99 28.62
N ALA A 32 17.84 35.76 29.82
CA ALA A 32 16.98 34.60 30.12
C ALA A 32 15.66 34.64 29.32
N VAL A 33 15.00 35.80 29.23
CA VAL A 33 13.78 35.99 28.41
C VAL A 33 14.07 35.82 26.93
N ARG A 34 15.22 36.32 26.43
CA ARG A 34 15.61 36.19 25.01
C ARG A 34 15.96 34.73 24.66
N LYS A 35 16.63 34.01 25.55
CA LYS A 35 16.93 32.57 25.40
C LYS A 35 15.66 31.72 25.44
N ARG A 36 14.71 32.02 26.35
CA ARG A 36 13.39 31.37 26.39
C ARG A 36 12.57 31.61 25.13
N ARG A 37 12.55 32.85 24.59
CA ARG A 37 11.90 33.17 23.31
C ARG A 37 12.55 32.44 22.12
N PHE A 38 13.87 32.29 22.14
CA PHE A 38 14.58 31.53 21.11
C PHE A 38 14.24 30.03 21.16
N VAL A 39 14.24 29.42 22.35
CA VAL A 39 13.86 28.01 22.53
C VAL A 39 12.41 27.76 22.10
N LEU A 40 11.47 28.63 22.48
CA LEU A 40 10.07 28.51 22.05
C LEU A 40 9.91 28.63 20.53
N ARG A 41 10.63 29.55 19.88
CA ARG A 41 10.62 29.68 18.41
C ARG A 41 11.22 28.46 17.72
N ALA A 42 12.32 27.93 18.25
CA ALA A 42 12.94 26.71 17.74
C ALA A 42 12.02 25.49 17.90
N MET A 43 11.34 25.37 19.04
CA MET A 43 10.34 24.31 19.27
C MET A 43 9.15 24.45 18.32
N LEU A 44 8.60 25.65 18.15
CA LEU A 44 7.50 25.90 17.20
C LEU A 44 7.92 25.59 15.76
N LEU A 45 9.14 25.97 15.37
CA LEU A 45 9.70 25.63 14.06
C LEU A 45 9.86 24.13 13.89
N ALA A 46 10.36 23.41 14.91
CA ALA A 46 10.50 21.96 14.87
C ALA A 46 9.14 21.25 14.75
N VAL A 47 8.13 21.70 15.50
CA VAL A 47 6.74 21.19 15.39
C VAL A 47 6.18 21.47 14.00
N LEU A 48 6.36 22.69 13.48
CA LEU A 48 5.91 23.05 12.13
C LEU A 48 6.57 22.14 11.07
N LEU A 49 7.88 21.94 11.16
CA LEU A 49 8.62 21.06 10.24
C LEU A 49 8.15 19.61 10.35
N ALA A 50 7.86 19.11 11.56
CA ALA A 50 7.32 17.78 11.76
C ALA A 50 5.91 17.62 11.16
N VAL A 51 5.03 18.61 11.35
CA VAL A 51 3.68 18.62 10.77
C VAL A 51 3.73 18.67 9.26
N VAL A 52 4.56 19.56 8.69
CA VAL A 52 4.73 19.68 7.24
C VAL A 52 5.33 18.40 6.66
N GLY A 53 6.39 17.87 7.28
CA GLY A 53 7.00 16.61 6.88
C GLY A 53 6.01 15.44 6.91
N GLY A 54 5.23 15.34 7.98
CA GLY A 54 4.16 14.34 8.11
C GLY A 54 3.09 14.49 7.03
N ALA A 55 2.62 15.71 6.76
CA ALA A 55 1.63 15.99 5.72
C ALA A 55 2.13 15.62 4.32
N VAL A 56 3.40 15.91 4.01
CA VAL A 56 4.03 15.52 2.74
C VAL A 56 4.12 14.00 2.60
N LEU A 57 4.58 13.31 3.65
CA LEU A 57 4.67 11.84 3.69
C LEU A 57 3.29 11.18 3.51
N LEU A 58 2.28 11.65 4.23
CA LEU A 58 0.91 11.14 4.13
C LEU A 58 0.31 11.40 2.75
N THR A 59 0.48 12.61 2.21
CA THR A 59 -0.05 12.95 0.87
C THR A 59 0.61 12.11 -0.22
N ASN A 60 1.93 11.92 -0.15
CA ASN A 60 2.66 11.11 -1.12
C ASN A 60 2.25 9.63 -1.03
N SER A 61 2.17 9.10 0.19
CA SER A 61 1.70 7.73 0.44
C SER A 61 0.29 7.53 -0.09
N TYR A 62 -0.65 8.42 0.25
CA TYR A 62 -2.02 8.36 -0.22
C TYR A 62 -2.09 8.35 -1.75
N ARG A 63 -1.39 9.27 -2.44
CA ARG A 63 -1.40 9.34 -3.91
C ARG A 63 -0.81 8.08 -4.55
N SER A 64 0.24 7.51 -3.96
CA SER A 64 0.86 6.28 -4.45
C SER A 64 -0.11 5.10 -4.35
N TYR A 65 -0.73 4.91 -3.18
CA TYR A 65 -1.67 3.82 -2.95
C TYR A 65 -3.00 4.02 -3.67
N ALA A 66 -3.51 5.24 -3.79
CA ALA A 66 -4.71 5.55 -4.55
C ALA A 66 -4.56 5.08 -6.00
N LYS A 67 -3.44 5.39 -6.66
CA LYS A 67 -3.18 4.91 -8.03
C LYS A 67 -3.16 3.39 -8.14
N LEU A 68 -2.58 2.70 -7.16
CA LEU A 68 -2.54 1.24 -7.14
C LEU A 68 -3.94 0.64 -6.95
N VAL A 69 -4.73 1.20 -6.03
CA VAL A 69 -6.10 0.78 -5.76
C VAL A 69 -6.99 1.05 -6.97
N ASP A 70 -6.93 2.25 -7.55
CA ASP A 70 -7.68 2.63 -8.74
C ASP A 70 -7.34 1.71 -9.92
N ALA A 71 -6.06 1.44 -10.15
CA ALA A 71 -5.63 0.50 -11.19
C ALA A 71 -6.14 -0.92 -10.93
N ARG A 72 -6.23 -1.36 -9.67
CA ARG A 72 -6.78 -2.69 -9.33
C ARG A 72 -8.30 -2.74 -9.49
N LEU A 73 -9.02 -1.71 -9.04
CA LEU A 73 -10.48 -1.61 -9.19
C LEU A 73 -10.89 -1.53 -10.66
N ALA A 74 -10.17 -0.74 -11.47
CA ALA A 74 -10.38 -0.65 -12.91
C ALA A 74 -10.12 -1.99 -13.63
N ARG A 75 -9.15 -2.77 -13.14
CA ARG A 75 -8.82 -4.12 -13.65
C ARG A 75 -9.71 -5.24 -13.08
N GLY A 76 -10.75 -4.91 -12.33
CA GLY A 76 -11.72 -5.91 -11.86
C GLY A 76 -11.29 -6.69 -10.61
N TYR A 77 -10.57 -6.07 -9.66
CA TYR A 77 -10.17 -6.68 -8.38
C TYR A 77 -11.29 -7.45 -7.64
N LEU A 78 -12.56 -7.10 -7.87
CA LEU A 78 -13.73 -7.78 -7.34
C LEU A 78 -13.96 -9.20 -7.91
N THR A 79 -13.18 -9.65 -8.89
CA THR A 79 -13.25 -11.01 -9.45
C THR A 79 -12.16 -11.96 -8.94
N SER A 80 -11.35 -11.54 -7.96
CA SER A 80 -10.41 -12.46 -7.32
C SER A 80 -11.20 -13.56 -6.62
N ARG A 81 -11.19 -14.76 -7.22
CA ARG A 81 -11.76 -15.95 -6.61
C ARG A 81 -10.80 -16.41 -5.54
N GLY A 82 -11.16 -16.23 -4.27
CA GLY A 82 -10.70 -17.17 -3.26
C GLY A 82 -11.12 -18.56 -3.74
N GLY A 83 -10.17 -19.46 -3.93
CA GLY A 83 -10.41 -20.77 -4.53
C GLY A 83 -9.53 -21.82 -3.87
N ILE A 84 -10.00 -23.06 -3.84
CA ILE A 84 -9.12 -24.19 -3.53
C ILE A 84 -8.45 -24.56 -4.84
N PHE A 85 -7.14 -24.36 -4.87
CA PHE A 85 -6.29 -24.69 -6.02
C PHE A 85 -5.62 -26.04 -5.80
N ALA A 86 -5.37 -26.77 -6.89
CA ALA A 86 -4.54 -27.96 -6.88
C ALA A 86 -3.06 -27.57 -6.71
N ALA A 87 -2.21 -28.55 -6.43
CA ALA A 87 -0.77 -28.33 -6.56
C ALA A 87 -0.42 -27.94 -8.01
N PRO A 88 0.53 -27.00 -8.23
CA PRO A 88 1.02 -26.66 -9.56
C PRO A 88 1.45 -27.91 -10.32
N ARG A 89 1.06 -28.02 -11.59
CA ARG A 89 1.41 -29.19 -12.41
C ARG A 89 2.77 -28.96 -13.05
N MET A 90 3.71 -29.85 -12.73
CA MET A 90 5.06 -29.83 -13.32
C MET A 90 5.07 -30.59 -14.65
N LEU A 91 5.47 -29.91 -15.72
CA LEU A 91 5.75 -30.48 -17.03
C LEU A 91 7.26 -30.77 -17.15
N ARG A 92 7.62 -31.90 -17.76
CA ARG A 92 9.01 -32.32 -17.98
C ARG A 92 9.16 -33.00 -19.34
N PRO A 93 10.32 -32.88 -20.00
CA PRO A 93 10.63 -33.69 -21.18
C PRO A 93 10.52 -35.20 -20.89
N GLY A 94 10.07 -35.97 -21.87
CA GLY A 94 9.83 -37.42 -21.81
C GLY A 94 8.50 -37.85 -21.16
N GLN A 95 7.77 -36.91 -20.54
CA GLN A 95 6.48 -37.18 -19.91
C GLN A 95 5.44 -37.59 -20.96
N LYS A 96 4.72 -38.69 -20.72
CA LYS A 96 3.58 -39.10 -21.55
C LYS A 96 2.39 -38.17 -21.28
N PHE A 97 2.34 -37.09 -22.04
CA PHE A 97 1.29 -36.09 -21.98
C PHE A 97 1.15 -35.48 -23.36
N SER A 98 0.07 -35.82 -24.04
CA SER A 98 -0.11 -35.44 -25.44
C SER A 98 -0.47 -33.96 -25.59
N ARG A 99 -0.27 -33.44 -26.80
CA ARG A 99 -0.67 -32.07 -27.16
C ARG A 99 -2.14 -31.80 -26.83
N ASP A 100 -3.03 -32.71 -27.22
CA ASP A 100 -4.47 -32.51 -27.05
C ASP A 100 -4.88 -32.60 -25.57
N GLU A 101 -4.26 -33.50 -24.80
CA GLU A 101 -4.47 -33.57 -23.35
C GLU A 101 -3.96 -32.31 -22.63
N LEU A 102 -2.80 -31.78 -23.04
CA LEU A 102 -2.28 -30.53 -22.47
C LEU A 102 -3.21 -29.36 -22.80
N ALA A 103 -3.70 -29.25 -24.04
CA ALA A 103 -4.64 -28.21 -24.42
C ALA A 103 -5.95 -28.30 -23.59
N VAL A 104 -6.46 -29.50 -23.32
CA VAL A 104 -7.62 -29.70 -22.43
C VAL A 104 -7.31 -29.23 -21.00
N VAL A 105 -6.12 -29.55 -20.47
CA VAL A 105 -5.73 -29.11 -19.13
C VAL A 105 -5.56 -27.58 -19.06
N LEU A 106 -4.96 -26.95 -20.07
CA LEU A 106 -4.80 -25.50 -20.15
C LEU A 106 -6.15 -24.77 -20.18
N ARG A 107 -7.11 -25.28 -20.95
CA ARG A 107 -8.48 -24.75 -20.93
C ARG A 107 -9.14 -24.92 -19.56
N ARG A 108 -8.88 -26.02 -18.85
CA ARG A 108 -9.45 -26.31 -17.52
C ARG A 108 -8.82 -25.49 -16.40
N THR A 109 -7.52 -25.20 -16.47
CA THR A 109 -6.82 -24.24 -15.60
C THR A 109 -7.20 -22.78 -15.93
N GLY A 110 -7.93 -22.58 -17.04
CA GLY A 110 -8.58 -21.35 -17.45
C GLY A 110 -7.75 -20.48 -18.39
N TYR A 111 -6.62 -20.97 -18.91
CA TYR A 111 -5.85 -20.24 -19.91
C TYR A 111 -6.74 -20.01 -21.13
N LEU A 112 -6.57 -18.85 -21.77
CA LEU A 112 -7.30 -18.55 -23.00
C LEU A 112 -6.53 -19.05 -24.22
N GLU A 113 -7.22 -19.75 -25.11
CA GLU A 113 -6.67 -20.17 -26.41
C GLU A 113 -6.71 -18.98 -27.37
N THR A 114 -5.59 -18.27 -27.50
CA THR A 114 -5.47 -17.05 -28.33
C THR A 114 -4.01 -16.79 -28.70
N ASP A 115 -3.79 -16.25 -29.90
CA ASP A 115 -2.45 -15.88 -30.39
C ASP A 115 -1.98 -14.53 -29.82
N SER A 116 -2.91 -13.72 -29.29
CA SER A 116 -2.60 -12.40 -28.74
C SER A 116 -2.36 -12.49 -27.24
N ALA A 117 -1.24 -11.94 -26.76
CA ALA A 117 -0.95 -11.78 -25.34
C ALA A 117 -2.09 -10.99 -24.67
N SER A 118 -3.01 -11.71 -24.05
CA SER A 118 -4.09 -11.11 -23.28
C SER A 118 -3.64 -11.04 -21.82
N GLU A 119 -3.81 -9.88 -21.18
CA GLU A 119 -3.63 -9.66 -19.73
C GLU A 119 -4.69 -10.43 -18.91
N ILE A 120 -4.77 -11.74 -19.10
CA ILE A 120 -5.68 -12.64 -18.39
C ILE A 120 -4.91 -13.28 -17.25
N TRP A 121 -5.54 -13.40 -16.09
CA TRP A 121 -4.96 -13.83 -14.81
C TRP A 121 -4.09 -15.09 -14.80
N ASN A 122 -4.33 -16.06 -15.69
CA ASN A 122 -3.55 -17.31 -15.79
C ASN A 122 -2.70 -17.42 -17.06
N GLY A 123 -2.96 -16.56 -18.05
CA GLY A 123 -2.20 -16.45 -19.27
C GLY A 123 -2.97 -16.86 -20.51
N SER A 124 -2.25 -17.00 -21.61
CA SER A 124 -2.77 -17.45 -22.89
C SER A 124 -1.95 -18.61 -23.42
N PHE A 125 -2.54 -19.40 -24.31
CA PHE A 125 -1.81 -20.41 -25.04
C PHE A 125 -2.28 -20.46 -26.49
N ALA A 126 -1.38 -20.88 -27.38
CA ALA A 126 -1.66 -21.13 -28.79
C ALA A 126 -1.27 -22.56 -29.14
N VAL A 127 -2.11 -23.23 -29.92
CA VAL A 127 -1.88 -24.60 -30.38
C VAL A 127 -1.45 -24.56 -31.84
N THR A 128 -0.28 -25.08 -32.12
CA THR A 128 0.27 -25.27 -33.48
C THR A 128 0.26 -26.77 -33.83
N SER A 129 0.59 -27.13 -35.07
CA SER A 129 0.65 -28.52 -35.54
C SER A 129 1.48 -29.46 -34.66
N ASP A 130 2.62 -28.97 -34.16
CA ASP A 130 3.67 -29.75 -33.49
C ASP A 130 4.04 -29.20 -32.10
N ALA A 131 3.45 -28.08 -31.70
CA ALA A 131 3.80 -27.38 -30.48
C ALA A 131 2.60 -26.73 -29.78
N ILE A 132 2.76 -26.49 -28.48
CA ILE A 132 1.92 -25.58 -27.71
C ILE A 132 2.80 -24.46 -27.18
N GLU A 133 2.43 -23.22 -27.47
CA GLU A 133 3.07 -22.03 -26.93
C GLU A 133 2.22 -21.49 -25.77
N ILE A 134 2.80 -21.40 -24.59
CA ILE A 134 2.16 -20.93 -23.36
C ILE A 134 2.79 -19.59 -22.99
N ARG A 135 1.96 -18.58 -22.80
CA ARG A 135 2.34 -17.28 -22.26
C ARG A 135 1.74 -17.12 -20.86
N PRO A 136 2.54 -17.27 -19.79
CA PRO A 136 2.06 -17.13 -18.42
C PRO A 136 1.58 -15.70 -18.14
N ALA A 137 0.63 -15.56 -17.21
CA ALA A 137 0.25 -14.26 -16.66
C ALA A 137 1.27 -13.81 -15.62
N ASN A 138 2.43 -13.34 -16.08
CA ASN A 138 3.44 -12.82 -15.18
C ASN A 138 3.76 -11.37 -15.55
N ASP A 139 3.49 -10.45 -14.63
CA ASP A 139 3.99 -9.07 -14.70
C ASP A 139 5.52 -9.10 -14.44
N GLY A 140 6.30 -9.53 -15.43
CA GLY A 140 7.76 -9.38 -15.47
C GLY A 140 8.61 -10.55 -14.97
N GLY A 141 8.07 -11.77 -14.86
CA GLY A 141 8.86 -12.96 -14.56
C GLY A 141 9.18 -13.83 -15.78
N TYR A 142 10.26 -14.59 -15.66
CA TYR A 142 10.79 -15.47 -16.70
C TYR A 142 10.29 -16.92 -16.51
N PRO A 143 9.97 -17.66 -17.59
CA PRO A 143 9.94 -17.24 -19.00
C PRO A 143 8.66 -16.48 -19.39
N GLU A 144 8.77 -15.57 -20.36
CA GLU A 144 7.66 -14.81 -20.96
C GLU A 144 6.81 -15.70 -21.88
N ALA A 145 7.47 -16.55 -22.67
CA ALA A 145 6.81 -17.56 -23.49
C ALA A 145 7.51 -18.92 -23.36
N VAL A 146 6.71 -19.98 -23.24
CA VAL A 146 7.18 -21.37 -23.19
C VAL A 146 6.60 -22.14 -24.36
N ARG A 147 7.48 -22.65 -25.21
CA ARG A 147 7.12 -23.56 -26.30
C ARG A 147 7.39 -25.00 -25.89
N LEU A 148 6.35 -25.82 -25.93
CA LEU A 148 6.44 -27.27 -25.75
C LEU A 148 6.27 -27.96 -27.09
N THR A 149 7.19 -28.85 -27.44
CA THR A 149 7.10 -29.71 -28.63
C THR A 149 6.78 -31.14 -28.23
N PHE A 150 6.19 -31.89 -29.15
CA PHE A 150 5.73 -33.25 -28.90
C PHE A 150 6.37 -34.25 -29.86
N ASP A 151 6.67 -35.45 -29.38
CA ASP A 151 7.13 -36.55 -30.22
C ASP A 151 5.95 -37.27 -30.91
N ARG A 152 6.27 -38.23 -31.79
CA ARG A 152 5.26 -39.04 -32.51
C ARG A 152 4.45 -39.97 -31.58
N ASP A 153 4.97 -40.25 -30.38
CA ASP A 153 4.33 -41.11 -29.39
C ASP A 153 3.45 -40.30 -28.40
N GLY A 154 3.29 -38.99 -28.63
CA GLY A 154 2.48 -38.10 -27.80
C GLY A 154 3.11 -37.75 -26.45
N ARG A 155 4.44 -37.72 -26.37
CA ARG A 155 5.20 -37.28 -25.18
C ARG A 155 5.76 -35.88 -25.42
N ILE A 156 6.04 -35.18 -24.32
CA ILE A 156 6.75 -33.89 -24.38
C ILE A 156 8.19 -34.16 -24.81
N ALA A 157 8.60 -33.65 -25.97
CA ALA A 157 9.95 -33.82 -26.49
C ALA A 157 10.91 -32.79 -25.88
N GLU A 158 10.53 -31.51 -25.95
CA GLU A 158 11.33 -30.40 -25.43
C GLU A 158 10.43 -29.33 -24.80
N ILE A 159 10.97 -28.61 -23.82
CA ILE A 159 10.38 -27.40 -23.25
C ILE A 159 11.41 -26.28 -23.47
N ASN A 160 11.04 -25.25 -24.22
CA ASN A 160 11.90 -24.09 -24.48
C ASN A 160 11.23 -22.83 -23.92
N GLY A 161 11.89 -22.13 -23.00
CA GLY A 161 11.45 -20.83 -22.49
C GLY A 161 12.36 -19.74 -23.03
N ASP A 162 11.82 -18.82 -23.83
CA ASP A 162 12.53 -17.67 -24.42
C ASP A 162 13.91 -18.00 -25.05
N GLY A 163 14.01 -19.14 -25.74
CA GLY A 163 15.23 -19.59 -26.39
C GLY A 163 16.13 -20.49 -25.53
N VAL A 164 15.80 -20.71 -24.26
CA VAL A 164 16.54 -21.61 -23.35
C VAL A 164 15.77 -22.90 -23.12
N THR A 165 16.41 -24.05 -23.33
CA THR A 165 15.83 -25.36 -23.01
C THR A 165 15.69 -25.53 -21.50
N LEU A 166 14.50 -25.94 -21.05
CA LEU A 166 14.13 -26.09 -19.64
C LEU A 166 13.91 -27.57 -19.29
N ASP A 167 14.49 -28.02 -18.17
CA ASP A 167 14.27 -29.38 -17.65
C ASP A 167 12.87 -29.59 -17.06
N ARG A 168 12.22 -28.50 -16.67
CA ARG A 168 10.88 -28.51 -16.07
C ARG A 168 10.20 -27.16 -16.25
N PHE A 169 8.87 -27.17 -16.31
CA PHE A 169 8.05 -25.96 -16.28
C PHE A 169 6.82 -26.19 -15.39
N ALA A 170 6.50 -25.21 -14.54
CA ALA A 170 5.35 -25.27 -13.65
C ALA A 170 4.18 -24.52 -14.30
N LEU A 171 3.05 -25.21 -14.49
CA LEU A 171 1.80 -24.55 -14.88
C LEU A 171 1.16 -23.87 -13.68
N GLU A 172 0.39 -22.81 -13.95
CA GLU A 172 -0.45 -22.19 -12.94
C GLU A 172 -1.39 -23.23 -12.30
N PRO A 173 -1.61 -23.17 -10.97
CA PRO A 173 -2.48 -24.07 -10.26
C PRO A 173 -3.88 -24.17 -10.88
N GLU A 174 -4.36 -25.41 -11.06
CA GLU A 174 -5.74 -25.65 -11.48
C GLU A 174 -6.70 -25.29 -10.33
N ALA A 175 -7.71 -24.46 -10.59
CA ALA A 175 -8.78 -24.24 -9.64
C ALA A 175 -9.64 -25.51 -9.53
N LEU A 176 -9.45 -26.30 -8.46
CA LEU A 176 -10.27 -27.49 -8.16
C LEU A 176 -11.71 -27.10 -7.84
N THR A 177 -11.88 -25.90 -7.29
CA THR A 177 -13.17 -25.26 -7.13
C THR A 177 -13.06 -23.83 -7.64
N ASN A 178 -13.86 -23.51 -8.65
CA ASN A 178 -14.22 -22.13 -8.96
C ASN A 178 -15.29 -21.59 -7.97
N ASP A 179 -15.75 -22.46 -7.07
CA ASP A 179 -16.87 -22.24 -6.16
C ASP A 179 -16.40 -22.01 -4.72
N ALA A 180 -15.78 -20.85 -4.48
CA ALA A 180 -16.13 -20.13 -3.24
C ALA A 180 -17.64 -19.79 -3.20
N ARG A 181 -18.35 -19.89 -4.33
CA ARG A 181 -19.82 -19.80 -4.43
C ARG A 181 -20.55 -20.78 -3.52
N MET A 182 -20.01 -21.96 -3.20
CA MET A 182 -20.67 -22.89 -2.28
C MET A 182 -20.74 -22.37 -0.83
N LYS A 183 -19.86 -21.43 -0.44
CA LYS A 183 -19.96 -20.75 0.86
C LYS A 183 -20.51 -19.32 0.77
N GLU A 184 -20.31 -18.61 -0.34
CA GLU A 184 -20.64 -17.18 -0.43
C GLU A 184 -21.79 -16.82 -1.41
N GLY A 185 -22.40 -17.80 -2.08
CA GLY A 185 -23.46 -17.56 -3.06
C GLY A 185 -22.94 -16.91 -4.35
N ALA A 186 -23.76 -16.96 -5.42
CA ALA A 186 -23.43 -16.28 -6.66
C ALA A 186 -23.52 -14.75 -6.47
N ARG A 187 -22.37 -14.08 -6.37
CA ARG A 187 -22.31 -12.60 -6.34
C ARG A 187 -22.66 -12.05 -7.74
N ARG A 188 -23.76 -11.30 -7.83
CA ARG A 188 -24.13 -10.53 -9.03
C ARG A 188 -23.66 -9.08 -8.83
N PRO A 189 -22.85 -8.51 -9.74
CA PRO A 189 -22.52 -7.10 -9.66
C PRO A 189 -23.78 -6.26 -9.80
N LEU A 190 -23.94 -5.27 -8.92
CA LEU A 190 -25.01 -4.29 -8.94
C LEU A 190 -24.37 -2.90 -8.95
N ALA A 191 -24.93 -2.00 -9.76
CA ALA A 191 -24.63 -0.59 -9.63
C ALA A 191 -25.19 -0.07 -8.31
N PHE A 192 -24.50 0.89 -7.69
CA PHE A 192 -24.93 1.46 -6.40
C PHE A 192 -26.38 1.99 -6.43
N LYS A 193 -26.80 2.56 -7.57
CA LYS A 193 -28.18 3.05 -7.81
C LYS A 193 -29.25 1.96 -7.81
N GLU A 194 -28.86 0.70 -7.98
CA GLU A 194 -29.79 -0.45 -7.97
C GLU A 194 -30.01 -0.99 -6.56
N ILE A 195 -29.23 -0.52 -5.57
CA ILE A 195 -29.36 -0.94 -4.18
C ILE A 195 -30.53 -0.17 -3.54
N PRO A 196 -31.53 -0.87 -2.94
CA PRO A 196 -32.63 -0.20 -2.25
C PRO A 196 -32.11 0.75 -1.16
N THR A 197 -32.64 1.98 -1.12
CA THR A 197 -32.21 3.00 -0.15
C THR A 197 -32.33 2.52 1.30
N VAL A 198 -33.36 1.75 1.62
CA VAL A 198 -33.56 1.16 2.95
C VAL A 198 -32.41 0.22 3.34
N LEU A 199 -31.84 -0.52 2.38
CA LEU A 199 -30.71 -1.42 2.64
C LEU A 199 -29.42 -0.63 2.86
N VAL A 200 -29.18 0.41 2.03
CA VAL A 200 -28.05 1.32 2.22
C VAL A 200 -28.09 1.94 3.60
N GLN A 201 -29.24 2.51 3.99
CA GLN A 201 -29.44 3.14 5.30
C GLN A 201 -29.31 2.15 6.46
N ALA A 202 -29.85 0.92 6.33
CA ALA A 202 -29.72 -0.10 7.36
C ALA A 202 -28.25 -0.47 7.59
N ILE A 203 -27.50 -0.74 6.53
CA ILE A 203 -26.08 -1.11 6.61
C ILE A 203 -25.26 0.04 7.19
N THR A 204 -25.38 1.26 6.66
CA THR A 204 -24.61 2.39 7.19
C THR A 204 -25.02 2.71 8.63
N SER A 205 -26.28 2.52 9.03
CA SER A 205 -26.67 2.75 10.43
C SER A 205 -25.99 1.82 11.44
N ILE A 206 -25.58 0.62 11.02
CA ILE A 206 -24.94 -0.40 11.86
C ILE A 206 -23.41 -0.30 11.78
N GLU A 207 -22.87 -0.14 10.58
CA GLU A 207 -21.42 -0.15 10.34
C GLU A 207 -20.79 1.23 10.56
N ASP A 208 -21.34 2.26 9.92
CA ASP A 208 -20.81 3.63 9.95
C ASP A 208 -21.92 4.66 9.65
N ARG A 209 -22.43 5.28 10.72
CA ARG A 209 -23.57 6.21 10.64
C ARG A 209 -23.23 7.49 9.87
N ARG A 210 -21.95 7.82 9.75
CA ARG A 210 -21.44 9.04 9.07
C ARG A 210 -20.70 8.71 7.78
N PHE A 211 -20.86 7.50 7.25
CA PHE A 211 -20.16 7.03 6.07
C PHE A 211 -20.14 8.03 4.89
N PHE A 212 -21.24 8.77 4.68
CA PHE A 212 -21.38 9.75 3.60
C PHE A 212 -20.96 11.18 3.97
N ASP A 213 -20.63 11.44 5.23
CA ASP A 213 -20.21 12.76 5.73
C ASP A 213 -18.69 12.95 5.66
N HIS A 214 -17.92 11.89 5.38
CA HIS A 214 -16.46 11.95 5.26
C HIS A 214 -15.93 11.18 4.03
N HIS A 215 -14.74 11.56 3.57
CA HIS A 215 -14.10 10.98 2.40
C HIS A 215 -13.16 9.82 2.75
N GLY A 216 -13.65 8.87 3.55
CA GLY A 216 -12.98 7.61 3.87
C GLY A 216 -12.44 7.44 5.29
N LEU A 217 -12.04 8.50 6.00
CA LEU A 217 -11.63 8.44 7.41
C LEU A 217 -12.57 9.27 8.29
N ASP A 218 -13.30 8.61 9.18
CA ASP A 218 -14.04 9.27 10.26
C ASP A 218 -13.12 9.53 11.46
N ILE A 219 -12.55 10.73 11.53
CA ILE A 219 -11.65 11.11 12.63
C ILE A 219 -12.35 11.01 13.99
N LEU A 220 -13.67 11.27 14.03
CA LEU A 220 -14.46 11.23 15.25
C LEU A 220 -14.96 9.82 15.59
N GLY A 221 -14.97 8.90 14.63
CA GLY A 221 -15.38 7.50 14.80
C GLY A 221 -14.22 6.56 15.18
N VAL A 222 -12.97 6.99 14.96
CA VAL A 222 -11.74 6.25 15.29
C VAL A 222 -11.28 6.44 16.74
N ALA A 223 -11.94 7.34 17.49
CA ALA A 223 -11.55 7.75 18.85
C ALA A 223 -12.17 6.90 19.97
#